data_AF-A0A7C5BEC6-F1
#
_entry.id   AF-A0A7C5BEC6-F1
#
_cell.length_a   1.000
_cell.length_b   1.000
_cell.length_c   1.000
_cell.angle_alpha   90.00
_cell.angle_beta   90.00
_cell.angle_gamma   90.00
#
_symmetry.space_group_name_H-M   'P 1'
#
loop_
_entity.id
_entity.type
_entity.pdbx_description
1 polymer ?
#
loop_
_entity_poly.entity_id
_entity_poly.type
_entity_poly.pdbx_seq_one_letter_code
_entity_poly.pdbx_strand_id
1 'polypeptide(L)'
;VKGVVSFFSMGVHIENIDIKHIFESTILLTLSLAIFDLVKAMLDEEVLGKNKKDHESDIHKTMVRFLGSIIIALSIEALMLVFKFALIDLSKLLYAVYLILAITALLIGLSIYIKSLKEKPKG
;
A
#
# COMPACT_ATOMS: atom_id res chain seq x y z
N VAL A 1 18.12 -39.34 -22.16
CA VAL A 1 17.82 -38.30 -23.17
C VAL A 1 16.44 -37.66 -23.01
N LYS A 2 15.36 -38.40 -22.70
CA LYS A 2 14.01 -37.80 -22.48
C LYS A 2 13.91 -36.82 -21.29
N GLY A 3 14.66 -37.05 -20.20
CA GLY A 3 14.66 -36.14 -19.04
C GLY A 3 15.24 -34.76 -19.35
N VAL A 4 16.35 -34.68 -20.09
CA VAL A 4 17.00 -33.40 -20.45
C VAL A 4 16.13 -32.59 -21.42
N VAL A 5 15.43 -33.26 -22.34
CA VAL A 5 14.46 -32.62 -23.24
C VAL A 5 13.23 -32.12 -22.46
N SER A 6 12.78 -32.85 -21.45
CA SER A 6 11.66 -32.44 -20.58
C SER A 6 12.01 -31.26 -19.66
N PHE A 7 13.27 -31.16 -19.21
CA PHE A 7 13.74 -30.01 -18.44
C PHE A 7 13.88 -28.76 -19.31
N PHE A 8 14.35 -28.91 -20.55
CA PHE A 8 14.40 -27.80 -21.51
C PHE A 8 12.99 -27.35 -21.95
N SER A 9 12.04 -28.26 -22.15
CA SER A 9 10.66 -27.87 -22.46
C SER A 9 9.99 -27.13 -21.29
N MET A 10 10.27 -27.52 -20.04
CA MET A 10 9.76 -26.81 -18.85
C MET A 10 10.38 -25.40 -18.71
N GLY A 11 11.67 -25.24 -19.05
CA GLY A 11 12.35 -23.94 -19.04
C GLY A 11 11.86 -22.96 -20.11
N VAL A 12 11.37 -23.46 -21.25
CA VAL A 12 10.83 -22.64 -22.36
C VAL A 12 9.40 -22.14 -22.08
N HIS A 13 8.64 -22.77 -21.17
CA HIS A 13 7.31 -22.29 -20.77
C HIS A 13 7.32 -21.00 -19.91
N ILE A 14 8.50 -20.46 -19.57
CA ILE A 14 8.68 -19.20 -18.84
C ILE A 14 8.40 -17.96 -19.72
N GLU A 15 8.16 -18.12 -21.02
CA GLU A 15 7.89 -16.99 -21.93
C GLU A 15 6.45 -16.43 -21.84
N ASN A 16 5.52 -17.13 -21.16
CA ASN A 16 4.14 -16.68 -20.97
C ASN A 16 3.81 -16.42 -19.49
N ILE A 17 4.72 -15.83 -18.72
CA ILE A 17 4.30 -15.18 -17.48
C ILE A 17 3.45 -13.98 -17.88
N ASP A 18 2.13 -14.17 -17.91
CA ASP A 18 1.18 -13.11 -18.18
C ASP A 18 1.39 -12.01 -17.13
N ILE A 19 1.85 -10.85 -17.59
CA ILE A 19 2.15 -9.69 -16.75
C ILE A 19 0.92 -9.34 -15.89
N LYS A 20 -0.29 -9.66 -16.38
CA LYS A 20 -1.54 -9.60 -15.63
C LYS A 20 -1.48 -10.36 -14.30
N HIS A 21 -0.94 -11.57 -14.27
CA HIS A 21 -0.85 -12.38 -13.05
C HIS A 21 0.17 -11.83 -12.06
N ILE A 22 1.27 -11.23 -12.53
CA ILE A 22 2.22 -10.54 -11.65
C ILE A 22 1.52 -9.35 -10.99
N PHE A 23 0.75 -8.57 -11.76
CA PHE A 23 0.01 -7.44 -11.24
C PHE A 23 -1.06 -7.86 -10.22
N GLU A 24 -1.91 -8.82 -10.57
CA GLU A 24 -2.93 -9.36 -9.66
C GLU A 24 -2.30 -9.88 -8.36
N SER A 25 -1.21 -10.64 -8.45
CA SER A 25 -0.49 -11.15 -7.27
C SER A 25 0.08 -10.02 -6.41
N THR A 26 0.62 -8.97 -7.03
CA THR A 26 1.19 -7.83 -6.31
C THR A 26 0.10 -7.01 -5.62
N ILE A 27 -1.04 -6.78 -6.28
CA ILE A 27 -2.20 -6.09 -5.68
C ILE A 27 -2.69 -6.86 -4.46
N LEU A 28 -2.86 -8.18 -4.58
CA LEU A 28 -3.30 -9.03 -3.46
C LEU A 28 -2.29 -9.01 -2.31
N LEU A 29 -0.99 -9.02 -2.60
CA LEU A 29 0.06 -8.94 -1.59
C LEU A 29 0.05 -7.59 -0.87
N THR A 30 -0.01 -6.49 -1.61
CA THR A 30 -0.07 -5.12 -1.05
C THR A 30 -1.31 -4.91 -0.21
N LEU A 31 -2.47 -5.40 -0.65
CA LEU A 31 -3.71 -5.35 0.12
C LEU A 31 -3.60 -6.18 1.41
N SER A 32 -3.03 -7.38 1.32
CA SER A 32 -2.80 -8.25 2.48
C SER A 32 -1.92 -7.56 3.52
N LEU A 33 -0.82 -6.93 3.10
CA LEU A 33 0.07 -6.18 3.99
C LEU A 33 -0.62 -4.96 4.62
N ALA A 34 -1.43 -4.21 3.85
CA ALA A 34 -2.19 -3.08 4.37
C ALA A 34 -3.23 -3.51 5.42
N ILE A 35 -3.92 -4.63 5.20
CA ILE A 35 -4.87 -5.20 6.16
C ILE A 35 -4.14 -5.73 7.39
N PHE A 36 -2.97 -6.35 7.24
CA PHE A 36 -2.17 -6.82 8.38
C PHE A 36 -1.75 -5.65 9.30
N ASP A 37 -1.30 -4.54 8.72
CA ASP A 37 -0.98 -3.33 9.48
C ASP A 37 -2.21 -2.73 10.17
N LEU A 38 -3.38 -2.75 9.52
CA LEU A 38 -4.66 -2.33 10.13
C LEU A 38 -5.00 -3.18 11.35
N VAL A 39 -4.99 -4.50 11.18
CA VAL A 39 -5.34 -5.44 12.26
C VAL A 39 -4.39 -5.25 13.44
N LYS A 40 -3.10 -5.08 13.17
CA LYS A 40 -2.12 -4.80 14.23
C LYS A 40 -2.44 -3.50 14.99
N ALA A 41 -2.79 -2.42 14.28
CA ALA A 41 -3.17 -1.17 14.90
C ALA A 41 -4.43 -1.31 15.79
N MET A 42 -5.45 -2.03 15.32
CA MET A 42 -6.67 -2.30 16.09
C MET A 42 -6.39 -3.16 17.34
N LEU A 43 -5.53 -4.18 17.21
CA LEU A 43 -5.15 -5.04 18.33
C LEU A 43 -4.32 -4.29 19.37
N ASP A 44 -3.38 -3.44 18.94
CA ASP A 44 -2.60 -2.60 19.86
C ASP A 44 -3.54 -1.68 20.67
N GLU A 45 -4.58 -1.13 20.05
CA GLU A 45 -5.55 -0.26 20.72
C GLU A 45 -6.48 -1.01 21.70
N GLU A 46 -7.00 -2.18 21.30
CA GLU A 46 -7.90 -3.00 22.14
C GLU A 46 -7.16 -3.73 23.28
N VAL A 47 -5.93 -4.20 23.04
CA VAL A 47 -5.16 -5.01 24.01
C VAL A 47 -4.36 -4.15 25.00
N LEU A 48 -3.76 -3.02 24.56
CA LEU A 48 -2.95 -2.15 25.44
C LEU A 48 -3.78 -1.08 26.17
N GLY A 49 -5.09 -1.00 25.95
CA GLY A 49 -6.02 -0.02 26.56
C GLY A 49 -6.13 -0.04 28.10
N LYS A 50 -5.35 -0.85 28.81
CA LYS A 50 -5.30 -0.87 30.27
C LYS A 50 -4.15 0.00 30.78
N ASN A 51 -4.48 1.23 31.18
CA ASN A 51 -3.69 2.20 31.95
C ASN A 51 -2.84 3.21 31.15
N LYS A 52 -3.37 4.40 30.84
CA LYS A 52 -2.66 5.70 31.02
C LYS A 52 -3.52 6.92 30.65
N LYS A 53 -3.33 7.98 31.43
CA LYS A 53 -4.10 9.24 31.48
C LYS A 53 -3.92 10.19 30.27
N ASP A 54 -3.53 9.70 29.08
CA ASP A 54 -3.25 10.54 27.89
C ASP A 54 -3.91 10.00 26.60
N HIS A 55 -5.08 9.34 26.76
CA HIS A 55 -5.79 8.58 25.73
C HIS A 55 -6.00 9.31 24.40
N GLU A 56 -6.28 10.62 24.39
CA GLU A 56 -6.59 11.34 23.15
C GLU A 56 -5.37 11.44 22.22
N SER A 57 -4.17 11.69 22.78
CA SER A 57 -2.94 11.83 21.99
C SER A 57 -2.46 10.52 21.38
N ASP A 58 -2.68 9.39 22.07
CA ASP A 58 -2.30 8.05 21.61
C ASP A 58 -3.22 7.54 20.49
N ILE A 59 -4.54 7.81 20.57
CA ILE A 59 -5.50 7.45 19.50
C ILE A 59 -5.13 8.13 18.18
N HIS A 60 -4.84 9.44 18.22
CA HIS A 60 -4.45 10.16 17.00
C HIS A 60 -3.14 9.62 16.42
N LYS A 61 -2.19 9.21 17.25
CA LYS A 61 -0.92 8.62 16.81
C LYS A 61 -1.11 7.25 16.14
N THR A 62 -2.01 6.43 16.65
CA THR A 62 -2.40 5.14 16.03
C THR A 62 -3.08 5.38 14.69
N MET A 63 -4.02 6.33 14.63
CA MET A 63 -4.69 6.71 13.39
C MET A 63 -3.72 7.23 12.31
N VAL A 64 -2.74 8.05 12.68
CA VAL A 64 -1.69 8.52 11.75
C VAL A 64 -0.87 7.35 11.21
N ARG A 65 -0.51 6.38 12.05
CA ARG A 65 0.24 5.18 11.62
C ARG A 65 -0.57 4.32 10.65
N PHE A 66 -1.85 4.12 10.94
CA PHE A 66 -2.75 3.36 10.09
C PHE A 66 -2.96 4.04 8.72
N LEU A 67 -3.27 5.34 8.70
CA LEU A 67 -3.41 6.08 7.43
C LEU A 67 -2.09 6.11 6.66
N GLY A 68 -0.95 6.22 7.36
CA GLY A 68 0.37 6.13 6.76
C GLY A 68 0.61 4.81 6.02
N SER A 69 0.28 3.66 6.61
CA SER A 69 0.46 2.35 5.95
C SER A 69 -0.43 2.19 4.72
N ILE A 70 -1.69 2.67 4.76
CA ILE A 70 -2.58 2.69 3.59
C ILE A 70 -1.99 3.53 2.45
N ILE A 71 -1.50 4.74 2.75
CA ILE A 71 -0.94 5.64 1.73
C ILE A 71 0.30 5.01 1.09
N ILE A 72 1.15 4.33 1.86
CA ILE A 72 2.29 3.58 1.33
C ILE A 72 1.82 2.46 0.39
N ALA A 73 0.79 1.70 0.79
CA ALA A 73 0.22 0.63 -0.04
C ALA A 73 -0.31 1.16 -1.38
N LEU A 74 -1.12 2.23 -1.33
CA LEU A 74 -1.64 2.91 -2.53
C LEU A 74 -0.53 3.48 -3.41
N SER A 75 0.56 3.97 -2.81
CA SER A 75 1.72 4.48 -3.55
C SER A 75 2.42 3.39 -4.36
N ILE A 76 2.59 2.20 -3.78
CA ILE A 76 3.18 1.04 -4.46
C ILE A 76 2.27 0.58 -5.60
N GLU A 77 0.95 0.54 -5.38
CA GLU A 77 -0.02 0.16 -6.39
C GLU A 77 -0.10 1.18 -7.54
N ALA A 78 -0.02 2.48 -7.24
CA ALA A 78 0.03 3.51 -8.26
C ALA A 78 1.29 3.43 -9.12
N LEU A 79 2.44 3.14 -8.51
CA LEU A 79 3.70 2.95 -9.25
C LEU A 79 3.59 1.75 -10.21
N MET A 80 3.00 0.65 -9.76
CA MET A 80 2.71 -0.52 -10.59
C MET A 80 1.80 -0.16 -11.78
N LEU A 81 0.73 0.61 -11.55
CA LEU A 81 -0.19 1.08 -12.59
C LEU A 81 0.50 1.99 -13.62
N VAL A 82 1.43 2.86 -13.19
CA VAL A 82 2.26 3.65 -14.11
C VAL A 82 3.06 2.73 -15.03
N PHE A 83 3.75 1.73 -14.48
CA PHE A 83 4.50 0.78 -15.29
C PHE A 83 3.60 -0.02 -16.24
N LYS A 84 2.43 -0.46 -15.77
CA LYS A 84 1.44 -1.17 -16.59
C LYS A 84 1.02 -0.35 -17.81
N PHE A 85 0.64 0.91 -17.62
CA PHE A 85 0.20 1.76 -18.72
C PHE A 85 1.35 2.23 -19.60
N ALA A 86 2.54 2.44 -19.05
CA ALA A 86 3.73 2.76 -19.82
C ALA A 86 4.11 1.63 -20.82
N LEU A 87 3.87 0.36 -20.47
CA LEU A 87 4.22 -0.79 -21.31
C LEU A 87 3.09 -1.26 -22.23
N ILE A 88 1.83 -1.13 -21.83
CA ILE A 88 0.69 -1.77 -22.52
C ILE A 88 -0.20 -0.78 -23.27
N ASP A 89 -0.50 0.39 -22.69
CA ASP A 89 -1.47 1.34 -23.26
C ASP A 89 -1.22 2.77 -22.75
N LEU A 90 -0.42 3.52 -23.52
CA LEU A 90 -0.05 4.91 -23.22
C LEU A 90 -1.27 5.84 -23.11
N SER A 91 -2.39 5.50 -23.75
CA SER A 91 -3.63 6.28 -23.70
C SER A 91 -4.19 6.38 -22.28
N LYS A 92 -3.89 5.39 -21.43
CA LYS A 92 -4.36 5.32 -20.04
C LYS A 92 -3.37 5.90 -19.04
N LEU A 93 -2.20 6.37 -19.48
CA LEU A 93 -1.18 6.94 -18.60
C LEU A 93 -1.73 8.13 -17.78
N LEU A 94 -2.65 8.92 -18.35
CA LEU A 94 -3.29 10.02 -17.62
C LEU A 94 -4.05 9.55 -16.36
N TYR A 95 -4.66 8.36 -16.37
CA TYR A 95 -5.31 7.83 -15.17
C TYR A 95 -4.32 7.56 -14.04
N ALA A 96 -3.11 7.08 -14.37
CA ALA A 96 -2.06 6.90 -13.37
C ALA A 96 -1.54 8.24 -12.82
N VAL A 97 -1.48 9.29 -13.65
CA VAL A 97 -1.16 10.65 -13.19
C VAL A 97 -2.21 11.16 -12.19
N TYR A 98 -3.50 11.00 -12.50
CA TYR A 98 -4.57 11.39 -11.58
C TYR A 98 -4.50 10.62 -10.25
N LEU A 99 -4.15 9.33 -10.29
CA LEU A 99 -3.97 8.53 -9.09
C LEU A 99 -2.80 9.04 -8.22
N ILE A 100 -1.65 9.37 -8.82
CA ILE A 100 -0.50 9.94 -8.10
C ILE A 100 -0.86 11.31 -7.50
N LEU A 101 -1.61 12.13 -8.22
CA LEU A 101 -2.11 13.40 -7.70
C LEU A 101 -3.03 13.20 -6.49
N ALA A 102 -3.93 12.22 -6.53
CA ALA A 102 -4.79 11.87 -5.41
C ALA A 102 -3.99 11.41 -4.18
N ILE A 103 -2.97 10.58 -4.37
CA ILE A 103 -2.07 10.13 -3.30
C ILE A 103 -1.27 11.29 -2.71
N THR A 104 -0.81 12.20 -3.56
CA THR A 104 -0.13 13.43 -3.12
C THR A 104 -1.05 14.30 -2.26
N ALA A 105 -2.31 14.46 -2.68
CA ALA A 105 -3.32 15.16 -1.90
C ALA A 105 -3.59 14.48 -0.54
N LEU A 106 -3.63 13.15 -0.49
CA LEU A 106 -3.73 12.38 0.76
C LEU A 106 -2.53 12.62 1.69
N LEU A 107 -1.31 12.65 1.15
CA LEU A 107 -0.10 12.95 1.92
C LEU A 107 -0.11 14.37 2.49
N ILE A 108 -0.57 15.35 1.72
CA ILE A 108 -0.75 16.73 2.17
C ILE A 108 -1.81 16.79 3.27
N GLY A 109 -2.96 16.13 3.07
CA GLY A 109 -4.02 16.04 4.06
C GLY A 109 -3.53 15.41 5.38
N LEU A 110 -2.78 14.32 5.30
CA LEU A 110 -2.17 13.68 6.47
C LEU A 110 -1.15 14.60 7.17
N SER A 111 -0.33 15.33 6.40
CA SER A 111 0.62 16.30 6.96
C SER A 111 -0.08 17.43 7.70
N ILE A 112 -1.18 17.95 7.15
CA ILE A 112 -2.01 18.98 7.80
C ILE A 112 -2.65 18.40 9.07
N TYR A 113 -3.21 17.20 9.01
CA TYR A 113 -3.81 16.52 10.16
C TYR A 113 -2.83 16.37 11.33
N ILE A 114 -1.60 15.90 11.06
CA ILE A 114 -0.53 15.77 12.06
C ILE A 114 -0.16 17.13 12.65
N LYS A 115 -0.10 18.18 11.82
CA LYS A 115 0.22 19.53 12.28
C LYS A 115 -0.87 20.08 13.20
N SER A 116 -2.14 19.95 12.83
CA SER A 116 -3.28 20.39 13.63
C SER A 116 -3.34 19.70 15.00
N LEU A 117 -2.92 18.44 15.07
CA LEU A 117 -2.80 17.72 16.33
C LEU A 117 -1.74 18.31 17.26
N LYS A 118 -0.66 18.88 16.69
CA LYS A 118 0.45 19.47 17.44
C LYS A 118 0.14 20.87 17.98
N GLU A 119 -0.86 21.54 17.42
CA GLU A 119 -1.24 22.93 17.76
C GLU A 119 -2.29 23.04 18.89
N LYS A 120 -2.93 21.95 19.34
CA LYS A 120 -3.77 21.98 20.56
C LYS A 120 -2.85 22.18 21.80
N PRO A 121 -2.91 23.32 22.50
CA PRO A 121 -2.10 23.52 23.71
C PRO A 121 -2.57 22.56 24.79
N LYS A 122 -1.61 21.95 25.50
CA LYS A 122 -1.87 21.22 26.74
C LYS A 122 -2.45 22.22 27.75
N GLY A 123 -3.77 22.17 27.93
CA GLY A 123 -4.48 22.91 28.98
C GLY A 123 -4.10 22.41 30.36
#